data_AF-A0A0C2SK61-F1
#
_entry.id   AF-A0A0C2SK61-F1
#
_cell.length_a   1.000
_cell.length_b   1.000
_cell.length_c   1.000
_cell.angle_alpha   90.00
_cell.angle_beta   90.00
_cell.angle_gamma   90.00
#
_symmetry.space_group_name_H-M   'P 1'
#
loop_
_entity.id
_entity.type
_entity.pdbx_description
1 polymer ?
#
loop_
_entity_poly.entity_id
_entity_poly.type
_entity_poly.pdbx_seq_one_letter_code
_entity_poly.pdbx_strand_id
1 'polypeptide(L)' 'ETLWLMDSGASKHFTYKIEDFYTYSSFQEPLTVKTANKNAKTFMYGIGTIQLNHR' A
#
# COMPACT_ATOMS: atom_id res chain seq x y z
N GLU A 1 -5.62 14.37 6.99
CA GLU A 1 -5.36 14.16 5.56
C GLU A 1 -4.06 13.38 5.40
N THR A 2 -4.06 12.28 4.66
CA THR A 2 -2.83 11.54 4.34
C THR A 2 -2.33 12.05 2.99
N LEU A 3 -1.15 12.66 2.96
CA LEU A 3 -0.53 13.11 1.71
C LEU A 3 0.05 11.89 0.97
N TRP A 4 -0.51 11.58 -0.19
CA TRP A 4 0.02 10.54 -1.06
C TRP A 4 1.20 11.08 -1.88
N LEU A 5 2.33 10.38 -1.81
CA LEU A 5 3.48 10.67 -2.66
C LEU A 5 3.32 9.95 -4.00
N MET A 6 3.07 10.73 -5.05
CA MET A 6 3.07 10.21 -6.43
C MET A 6 4.52 10.04 -6.90
N ASP A 7 4.90 8.81 -7.21
CA ASP A 7 6.24 8.45 -7.64
C ASP A 7 6.15 7.67 -8.96
N SER A 8 6.65 8.25 -10.05
CA SER A 8 6.66 7.62 -11.37
C SER A 8 7.56 6.38 -11.44
N GLY A 9 8.50 6.22 -10.50
CA GLY A 9 9.33 5.03 -10.37
C GLY A 9 8.64 3.86 -9.65
N ALA A 10 7.49 4.10 -9.02
CA ALA A 10 6.76 3.09 -8.27
C ALA A 10 5.53 2.60 -9.05
N SER A 11 5.44 1.29 -9.30
CA SER A 11 4.26 0.69 -9.94
C SER A 11 3.09 0.49 -8.97
N LYS A 12 3.34 0.55 -7.66
CA LYS A 12 2.37 0.34 -6.57
C LYS A 12 2.78 1.19 -5.37
N HIS A 13 1.78 1.71 -4.67
CA HIS A 13 1.95 2.48 -3.45
C HIS A 13 1.34 1.73 -2.27
N PHE A 14 1.81 2.05 -1.06
CA PHE A 14 1.43 1.36 0.17
C PHE A 14 0.89 2.35 1.20
N THR A 15 -0.09 1.91 1.96
CA THR A 15 -0.56 2.57 3.18
C THR A 15 -0.78 1.52 4.25
N TYR A 16 -0.61 1.92 5.51
CA TYR A 16 -0.95 1.09 6.68
C TYR A 16 -2.39 1.34 7.16
N LYS A 17 -3.10 2.31 6.57
CA LYS A 17 -4.46 2.68 6.95
C LYS A 17 -5.45 2.11 5.95
N ILE A 18 -6.30 1.20 6.41
CA ILE A 18 -7.32 0.58 5.56
C ILE A 18 -8.37 1.60 5.07
N GLU A 19 -8.60 2.66 5.85
CA GLU A 19 -9.52 3.76 5.55
C GLU A 19 -9.12 4.62 4.34
N ASP A 20 -7.86 4.56 3.89
CA ASP A 20 -7.45 5.28 2.68
C ASP A 20 -7.95 4.59 1.39
N PHE A 21 -8.39 3.33 1.47
CA PHE A 21 -8.84 2.56 0.31
C PHE A 21 -10.31 2.83 -0.01
N TYR A 22 -10.59 3.15 -1.27
CA TYR A 22 -11.95 3.23 -1.82
C TYR A 22 -12.52 1.83 -2.11
N THR A 23 -11.66 0.93 -2.61
CA THR A 23 -11.96 -0.50 -2.71
C THR A 23 -10.85 -1.28 -2.02
N TYR A 24 -11.18 -2.41 -1.39
CA TYR A 24 -10.20 -3.25 -0.74
C TYR A 24 -10.54 -4.73 -0.93
N SER A 25 -9.53 -5.51 -1.29
CA SER A 25 -9.59 -6.97 -1.34
C SER A 25 -8.47 -7.54 -0.49
N SER A 26 -8.83 -8.33 0.51
CA SER A 26 -7.88 -9.04 1.37
C SER A 26 -7.30 -10.24 0.64
N PHE A 27 -6.01 -10.50 0.88
CA PHE A 27 -5.42 -11.77 0.50
C PHE A 27 -5.84 -12.88 1.47
N GLN A 28 -5.92 -14.12 1.00
CA GLN A 28 -6.17 -15.27 1.87
C GLN A 28 -5.06 -15.44 2.91
N GLU A 29 -3.81 -15.20 2.50
CA GLU A 29 -2.63 -15.21 3.35
C GLU A 29 -1.81 -13.93 3.09
N PRO A 30 -1.20 -13.30 4.13
CA PRO A 30 -0.38 -12.12 3.95
C PRO A 30 0.85 -12.38 3.06
N LEU A 31 1.13 -11.44 2.16
CA LEU A 31 2.30 -11.52 1.27
C LEU A 31 3.50 -10.88 1.95
N THR A 32 4.65 -11.58 1.98
CA THR A 32 5.89 -11.04 2.53
C THR A 32 6.50 -10.01 1.58
N VAL A 33 6.86 -8.83 2.11
CA VAL A 33 7.54 -7.78 1.34
C VAL A 33 9.03 -7.81 1.67
N LYS A 34 9.85 -7.81 0.61
CA LYS A 34 11.29 -7.66 0.75
C LYS A 34 11.62 -6.17 0.92
N THR A 35 12.23 -5.83 2.06
CA THR A 35 12.72 -4.47 2.31
C THR A 35 14.24 -4.41 2.08
N ALA A 36 14.79 -3.20 2.02
CA ALA A 36 16.25 -3.01 1.97
C ALA A 36 16.94 -3.50 3.26
N ASN A 37 16.22 -3.53 4.39
CA ASN A 37 16.74 -4.08 5.64
C ASN A 37 16.58 -5.61 5.66
N LYS A 38 17.71 -6.32 5.62
CA LYS A 38 17.75 -7.79 5.61
C LYS A 38 17.11 -8.45 6.84
N ASN A 39 17.00 -7.71 7.95
CA ASN A 39 16.48 -8.22 9.21
C ASN A 39 15.00 -7.83 9.44
N ALA A 40 14.48 -6.86 8.69
CA ALA A 40 13.10 -6.44 8.83
C ALA A 40 12.17 -7.33 8.00
N LYS A 41 11.05 -7.74 8.60
CA LYS A 41 9.95 -8.40 7.92
C LYS A 41 8.74 -7.48 7.94
N THR A 42 8.08 -7.35 6.80
CA THR A 42 6.80 -6.66 6.69
C THR A 42 5.92 -7.40 5.70
N PHE A 43 4.60 -7.17 5.79
CA PHE A 43 3.59 -7.94 5.10
C PHE A 43 2.56 -7.03 4.44
N MET A 44 2.02 -7.47 3.31
CA MET A 44 0.83 -6.89 2.68
C MET A 44 -0.36 -7.80 2.96
N TYR A 45 -1.45 -7.20 3.43
CA TYR A 45 -2.66 -7.93 3.79
C TYR A 45 -3.74 -7.89 2.71
N GLY A 46 -3.59 -6.99 1.74
CA GLY A 46 -4.54 -6.84 0.65
C GLY A 46 -4.09 -5.79 -0.35
N ILE A 47 -4.97 -5.53 -1.31
CA ILE A 47 -4.78 -4.53 -2.35
C ILE A 47 -6.11 -3.84 -2.63
N GLY A 48 -6.03 -2.60 -3.09
CA GLY A 48 -7.19 -1.79 -3.32
C GLY A 48 -6.89 -0.61 -4.21
N THR A 49 -7.95 0.12 -4.55
CA THR A 49 -7.84 1.43 -5.20
C THR A 49 -8.00 2.53 -4.18
N ILE A 50 -7.34 3.65 -4.43
CA ILE A 50 -7.50 4.88 -3.66
C ILE A 50 -8.14 5.92 -4.58
N GLN A 51 -8.87 6.86 -3.99
CA GLN A 51 -9.38 8.02 -4.73
C GLN A 51 -8.51 9.22 -4.40
N LEU A 52 -7.77 9.71 -5.39
CA LEU A 52 -6.98 10.93 -5.27
C LEU A 52 -7.73 12.08 -5.96
N ASN A 53 -8.10 13.08 -5.19
CA ASN A 53 -8.65 14.32 -5.73
C ASN A 53 -7.50 15.29 -6.01
N HIS A 54 -7.01 15.32 -7.25
CA HIS A 54 -6.12 16.39 -7.70
C HIS A 54 -6.96 17.63 -8.00
N ARG A 55 -6.67 18.74 -7.31
CA ARG A 55 -7.15 20.09 -7.67
C ARG A 55 -6.09 20.83 -8.46
#